data_AF-R9S663-F1
#
_entry.id   AF-R9S663-F1
#
_cell.length_a   1.000
_cell.length_b   1.000
_cell.length_c   1.000
_cell.angle_alpha   90.00
_cell.angle_beta   90.00
_cell.angle_gamma   90.00
#
_symmetry.space_group_name_H-M   'P 1'
#
loop_
_entity.id
_entity.type
_entity.pdbx_description
1 polymer ?
#
loop_
_entity_poly.entity_id
_entity_poly.type
_entity_poly.pdbx_seq_one_letter_code
_entity_poly.pdbx_strand_id
1 'polypeptide(L)'
;MAKDTPSMAKNKIKRSLGAICDPHPSKKEEDALWMYFNFQCAYCGILIERASRTGHLDHLIPASEGGTNSIYNHALSCAKCNGDEKREGEWDSFLKVKALSNEIYEIRKNKIEAWLKKSPKVLNDPDFIAMRDRIINKAIADFDVAVSKMRELRNKCT
;
A
#
# COMPACT_ATOMS: atom_id res chain seq x y z
N MET A 1 19.50 -3.63 -24.18
CA MET A 1 18.15 -3.08 -23.88
C MET A 1 18.29 -1.65 -23.42
N ALA A 2 17.35 -0.76 -23.75
CA ALA A 2 17.36 0.60 -23.21
C ALA A 2 17.20 0.57 -21.69
N LYS A 3 17.97 1.40 -20.97
CA LYS A 3 17.93 1.51 -19.51
C LYS A 3 16.54 1.95 -19.02
N ASP A 4 15.94 2.89 -19.76
CA ASP A 4 14.60 3.40 -19.49
C ASP A 4 13.69 3.03 -20.65
N THR A 5 12.58 2.35 -20.31
CA THR A 5 11.60 1.89 -21.30
C THR A 5 10.29 2.66 -21.19
N PRO A 6 9.50 2.78 -22.27
CA PRO A 6 8.16 3.35 -22.20
C PRO A 6 7.28 2.71 -21.11
N SER A 7 7.38 1.40 -20.91
CA SER A 7 6.65 0.68 -19.86
C SER A 7 7.04 1.15 -18.45
N MET A 8 8.34 1.36 -18.20
CA MET A 8 8.82 1.91 -16.93
C MET A 8 8.30 3.34 -16.71
N ALA A 9 8.32 4.18 -17.75
CA ALA A 9 7.80 5.54 -17.69
C ALA A 9 6.29 5.56 -17.40
N LYS A 10 5.49 4.74 -18.08
CA LYS A 10 4.05 4.60 -17.81
C LYS A 10 3.77 4.19 -16.37
N ASN A 11 4.51 3.21 -15.86
CA ASN A 11 4.39 2.81 -14.45
C ASN A 11 4.76 3.94 -13.49
N LYS A 12 5.74 4.79 -13.84
CA LYS A 12 6.09 5.96 -13.03
C LYS A 12 4.99 7.03 -13.08
N ILE A 13 4.41 7.32 -14.25
CA ILE A 13 3.27 8.24 -14.43
C ILE A 13 2.08 7.79 -13.56
N LYS A 14 1.70 6.51 -13.66
CA LYS A 14 0.61 5.94 -12.87
C LYS A 14 0.83 6.15 -11.37
N ARG A 15 2.03 5.80 -10.87
CA ARG A 15 2.37 5.93 -9.45
C ARG A 15 2.45 7.38 -9.00
N SER A 16 3.03 8.28 -9.80
CA SER A 16 3.17 9.68 -9.42
C SER A 16 1.82 10.39 -9.34
N LEU A 17 0.92 10.14 -10.29
CA LEU A 17 -0.42 10.72 -10.28
C LEU A 17 -1.30 10.10 -9.19
N GLY A 18 -1.24 8.78 -9.01
CA GLY A 18 -1.97 8.10 -7.94
C GLY A 18 -1.60 8.62 -6.55
N ALA A 19 -0.31 8.86 -6.30
CA ALA A 19 0.18 9.37 -5.03
C ALA A 19 -0.29 10.79 -4.68
N ILE A 20 -0.84 11.55 -5.63
CA ILE A 20 -1.47 12.85 -5.34
C ILE A 20 -2.78 12.65 -4.57
N CYS A 21 -3.56 11.63 -4.95
CA CYS A 21 -4.83 11.30 -4.32
C CYS A 21 -4.68 10.38 -3.11
N ASP A 22 -3.70 9.47 -3.15
CA ASP A 22 -3.46 8.45 -2.13
C ASP A 22 -1.96 8.40 -1.78
N PRO A 23 -1.44 9.46 -1.11
CA PRO A 23 -0.03 9.54 -0.74
C PRO A 23 0.33 8.48 0.29
N HIS A 24 1.63 8.13 0.34
CA HIS A 24 2.14 7.32 1.44
C HIS A 24 1.99 8.05 2.78
N PRO A 25 1.85 7.31 3.90
CA PRO A 25 1.71 7.91 5.21
C PRO A 25 2.86 8.87 5.54
N SER A 26 2.50 10.02 6.11
CA SER A 26 3.45 10.96 6.67
C SER A 26 4.10 10.41 7.95
N LYS A 27 5.22 10.99 8.36
CA LYS A 27 5.90 10.57 9.60
C LYS A 27 5.00 10.66 10.83
N LYS A 28 4.17 11.71 10.90
CA LYS A 28 3.19 11.93 11.97
C LYS A 28 2.15 10.82 12.01
N GLU A 29 1.68 10.37 10.86
CA GLU A 29 0.73 9.26 10.76
C GLU A 29 1.38 7.94 11.16
N GLU A 30 2.62 7.68 10.72
CA GLU A 30 3.37 6.54 11.23
C GLU A 30 3.46 6.56 12.75
N ASP A 31 3.87 7.68 13.35
CA ASP A 31 4.02 7.76 14.80
C ASP A 31 2.69 7.50 15.52
N ALA A 32 1.57 7.98 14.96
CA ALA A 32 0.23 7.68 15.49
C ALA A 32 -0.11 6.18 15.41
N LEU A 33 0.24 5.49 14.32
CA LEU A 33 0.08 4.04 14.20
C LEU A 33 0.90 3.30 15.27
N TRP A 34 2.17 3.69 15.43
CA TRP A 34 3.07 3.06 16.39
C TRP A 34 2.56 3.20 17.82
N MET A 35 2.10 4.40 18.19
CA MET A 35 1.47 4.64 19.49
C MET A 35 0.18 3.83 19.64
N TYR A 36 -0.68 3.78 18.62
CA TYR A 36 -1.93 3.02 18.67
C TYR A 36 -1.68 1.53 18.94
N PHE A 37 -0.66 0.94 18.30
CA PHE A 37 -0.27 -0.45 18.51
C PHE A 37 0.67 -0.67 19.70
N ASN A 38 0.88 0.34 20.55
CA ASN A 38 1.77 0.27 21.73
C ASN A 38 3.18 -0.24 21.39
N PHE A 39 3.71 0.15 20.24
CA PHE A 39 5.02 -0.33 19.76
C PHE A 39 5.11 -1.85 19.64
N GLN A 40 3.99 -2.56 19.51
CA GLN A 40 3.94 -4.01 19.39
C GLN A 40 3.47 -4.42 18.00
N CYS A 41 4.00 -5.55 17.50
CA CYS A 41 3.49 -6.18 16.29
C CYS A 41 2.01 -6.52 16.48
N ALA A 42 1.14 -6.05 15.59
CA ALA A 42 -0.29 -6.30 15.60
C ALA A 42 -0.62 -7.79 15.52
N TYR A 43 0.25 -8.60 14.91
CA TYR A 43 0.04 -10.03 14.71
C TYR A 43 0.53 -10.89 15.87
N CYS A 44 1.81 -10.77 16.25
CA CYS A 44 2.43 -11.63 17.26
C CYS A 44 2.59 -10.97 18.63
N GLY A 45 2.45 -9.64 18.73
CA GLY A 45 2.56 -8.86 19.97
C GLY A 45 3.97 -8.61 20.46
N ILE A 46 5.01 -8.99 19.70
CA ILE A 46 6.39 -8.68 20.09
C ILE A 46 6.58 -7.16 20.12
N LEU A 47 7.31 -6.67 21.13
CA LEU A 47 7.73 -5.28 21.20
C LEU A 47 8.71 -4.98 20.05
N ILE A 48 8.53 -3.84 19.43
CA ILE A 48 9.34 -3.34 18.32
C ILE A 48 9.94 -2.02 18.76
N GLU A 49 11.27 -1.93 18.71
CA GLU A 49 11.97 -0.69 18.96
C GLU A 49 11.78 0.27 17.78
N ARG A 50 11.27 1.49 18.04
CA ARG A 50 10.97 2.50 17.00
C ARG A 50 12.20 2.92 16.18
N ALA A 51 13.37 2.93 16.81
CA ALA A 51 14.64 3.25 16.15
C ALA A 51 15.18 2.10 15.28
N SER A 52 14.66 0.88 15.46
CA SER A 52 15.10 -0.28 14.69
C SER A 52 14.47 -0.31 13.28
N ARG A 53 15.09 -1.07 12.38
CA ARG A 53 14.57 -1.35 11.04
C ARG A 53 13.59 -2.54 11.00
N THR A 54 13.15 -3.02 12.15
CA THR A 54 12.35 -4.25 12.25
C THR A 54 10.85 -4.02 12.26
N GLY A 55 10.42 -2.77 12.42
CA GLY A 55 9.01 -2.37 12.34
C GLY A 55 8.62 -1.97 10.93
N HIS A 56 7.50 -2.51 10.46
CA HIS A 56 6.96 -2.27 9.12
C HIS A 56 5.51 -1.81 9.19
N LEU A 57 5.12 -1.06 8.16
CA LEU A 57 3.74 -0.69 7.85
C LEU A 57 3.21 -1.77 6.92
N ASP A 58 2.47 -2.75 7.44
CA ASP A 58 1.92 -3.84 6.62
C ASP A 58 0.52 -3.47 6.13
N HIS A 59 0.29 -3.55 4.82
CA HIS A 59 -1.04 -3.36 4.23
C HIS A 59 -1.98 -4.47 4.70
N LEU A 60 -3.12 -4.05 5.28
CA LEU A 60 -4.20 -4.94 5.69
C LEU A 60 -5.00 -5.39 4.47
N ILE A 61 -5.35 -4.44 3.59
CA ILE A 61 -5.96 -4.71 2.29
C ILE A 61 -4.89 -4.45 1.22
N PRO A 62 -4.54 -5.43 0.37
CA PRO A 62 -3.58 -5.24 -0.71
C PRO A 62 -4.05 -4.22 -1.74
N ALA A 63 -3.11 -3.49 -2.36
CA ALA A 63 -3.43 -2.54 -3.42
C ALA A 63 -4.12 -3.20 -4.64
N SER A 64 -3.84 -4.48 -4.90
CA SER A 64 -4.51 -5.27 -5.95
C SER A 64 -6.00 -5.49 -5.68
N GLU A 65 -6.43 -5.38 -4.43
CA GLU A 65 -7.81 -5.56 -3.98
C GLU A 65 -8.48 -4.22 -3.62
N GLY A 66 -7.85 -3.11 -4.00
CA GLY A 66 -8.37 -1.76 -3.72
C GLY A 66 -7.92 -1.17 -2.38
N GLY A 67 -6.94 -1.78 -1.72
CA GLY A 67 -6.31 -1.21 -0.54
C GLY A 67 -5.60 0.12 -0.83
N THR A 68 -5.78 1.09 0.07
CA THR A 68 -5.20 2.44 -0.05
C THR A 68 -3.90 2.57 0.72
N ASN A 69 -3.15 3.64 0.47
CA ASN A 69 -1.98 4.03 1.25
C ASN A 69 -2.33 4.77 2.55
N SER A 70 -3.61 4.98 2.84
CA SER A 70 -4.10 5.45 4.14
C SER A 70 -3.39 4.71 5.28
N ILE A 71 -2.89 5.45 6.28
CA ILE A 71 -2.28 4.84 7.46
C ILE A 71 -3.22 3.85 8.18
N TYR A 72 -4.53 4.05 8.04
CA TYR A 72 -5.55 3.18 8.63
C TYR A 72 -5.68 1.84 7.92
N ASN A 73 -5.22 1.73 6.67
CA ASN A 73 -5.07 0.47 5.95
C ASN A 73 -3.75 -0.25 6.29
N HIS A 74 -2.99 0.24 7.27
CA HIS A 74 -1.77 -0.40 7.72
C HIS A 74 -1.89 -0.91 9.15
N ALA A 75 -1.24 -2.04 9.44
CA ALA A 75 -0.95 -2.50 10.78
C ALA A 75 0.55 -2.42 11.06
N LEU A 76 0.92 -2.14 12.31
CA LEU A 76 2.32 -2.25 12.73
C LEU A 76 2.72 -3.72 12.78
N SER A 77 3.74 -4.12 12.05
CA SER A 77 4.20 -5.51 11.99
C SER A 77 5.71 -5.61 12.21
N CYS A 78 6.16 -6.74 12.75
CA CYS A 78 7.59 -7.04 12.80
C CYS A 78 8.06 -7.65 11.47
N ALA A 79 9.37 -7.57 11.19
CA ALA A 79 9.99 -8.07 9.96
C ALA A 79 9.61 -9.53 9.64
N LYS A 80 9.62 -10.40 10.67
CA LYS A 80 9.27 -11.82 10.52
C LYS A 80 7.81 -12.01 10.08
N CYS A 81 6.87 -11.38 10.76
CA CYS A 81 5.46 -11.52 10.42
C CYS A 81 5.15 -10.91 9.05
N ASN A 82 5.71 -9.75 8.73
CA ASN A 82 5.48 -9.06 7.47
C ASN A 82 6.12 -9.78 6.27
N GLY A 83 7.43 -9.99 6.31
CA GLY A 83 8.23 -10.42 5.16
C GLY A 83 8.36 -11.94 5.02
N ASP A 84 8.46 -12.65 6.14
CA ASP A 84 8.78 -14.08 6.09
C ASP A 84 7.53 -14.94 6.11
N GLU A 85 6.55 -14.59 6.95
CA GLU A 85 5.40 -15.44 7.28
C GLU A 85 4.11 -15.03 6.55
N LYS A 86 3.59 -13.81 6.71
CA LYS A 86 2.30 -13.37 6.10
C LYS A 86 2.42 -13.16 4.60
N ARG A 87 3.38 -12.32 4.18
CA ARG A 87 3.55 -11.87 2.78
C ARG A 87 2.23 -11.30 2.24
N GLU A 88 1.78 -11.80 1.09
CA GLU A 88 0.53 -11.43 0.42
C GLU A 88 -0.71 -12.14 0.99
N GLY A 89 -0.55 -12.95 2.05
CA GLY A 89 -1.66 -13.65 2.67
C GLY A 89 -2.60 -12.74 3.47
N GLU A 90 -3.85 -13.19 3.59
CA GLU A 90 -4.91 -12.50 4.33
C GLU A 90 -4.56 -12.32 5.81
N TRP A 91 -4.65 -11.07 6.28
CA TRP A 91 -4.20 -10.69 7.62
C TRP A 91 -5.01 -11.36 8.73
N ASP A 92 -6.32 -11.56 8.55
CA ASP A 92 -7.22 -12.14 9.57
C ASP A 92 -6.89 -13.62 9.78
N SER A 93 -6.78 -14.37 8.68
CA SER A 93 -6.34 -15.76 8.68
C SER A 93 -4.94 -15.90 9.29
N PHE A 94 -4.02 -15.00 8.93
CA PHE A 94 -2.67 -14.99 9.48
C PHE A 94 -2.66 -14.69 10.99
N LEU A 95 -3.44 -13.70 11.43
CA LEU A 95 -3.56 -13.33 12.85
C LEU A 95 -4.05 -14.52 13.68
N LYS A 96 -5.01 -15.30 13.16
CA LYS A 96 -5.51 -16.51 13.81
C LYS A 96 -4.41 -17.56 14.05
N VAL A 97 -3.44 -17.67 13.15
CA VAL A 97 -2.27 -18.55 13.31
C VAL A 97 -1.26 -17.98 14.32
N LYS A 98 -1.11 -16.65 14.41
CA LYS A 98 -0.13 -15.99 15.29
C LYS A 98 -0.60 -15.81 16.73
N ALA A 99 -1.91 -15.80 16.97
CA ALA A 99 -2.47 -15.66 18.30
C ALA A 99 -2.26 -16.95 19.12
N LEU A 100 -1.82 -16.80 20.37
CA LEU A 100 -1.58 -17.94 21.27
C LEU A 100 -2.88 -18.57 21.81
N SER A 101 -3.98 -17.82 21.75
CA SER A 101 -5.31 -18.26 22.19
C SER A 101 -6.39 -17.53 21.39
N ASN A 102 -7.61 -18.06 21.42
CA ASN A 102 -8.75 -17.40 20.78
C ASN A 102 -9.04 -16.02 21.40
N GLU A 103 -8.83 -15.86 22.71
CA GLU A 103 -8.97 -14.57 23.38
C GLU A 103 -7.98 -13.52 22.84
N ILE A 104 -6.70 -13.90 22.68
CA ILE A 104 -5.67 -13.01 22.12
C ILE A 104 -5.99 -12.67 20.66
N TYR A 105 -6.49 -13.63 19.88
CA TYR A 105 -6.93 -13.41 18.51
C TYR A 105 -8.03 -12.35 18.46
N GLU A 106 -9.10 -12.51 19.25
CA GLU A 106 -10.21 -11.55 19.27
C GLU A 106 -9.78 -10.16 19.73
N ILE A 107 -8.93 -10.06 20.76
CA ILE A 107 -8.40 -8.76 21.23
C ILE A 107 -7.64 -8.04 20.12
N ARG A 108 -6.74 -8.75 19.43
CA ARG A 108 -5.92 -8.18 18.35
C ARG A 108 -6.77 -7.85 17.13
N LYS A 109 -7.70 -8.73 16.76
CA LYS A 109 -8.62 -8.55 15.64
C LYS A 109 -9.46 -7.30 15.83
N ASN A 110 -10.12 -7.18 16.98
CA ASN A 110 -10.92 -6.01 17.32
C ASN A 110 -10.09 -4.71 17.26
N LYS A 111 -8.83 -4.75 17.71
CA LYS A 111 -7.93 -3.59 17.65
C LYS A 111 -7.58 -3.19 16.22
N ILE A 112 -7.29 -4.16 15.34
CA ILE A 112 -7.01 -3.92 13.91
C ILE A 112 -8.26 -3.39 13.20
N GLU A 113 -9.42 -4.02 13.42
CA GLU A 113 -10.67 -3.58 12.80
C GLU A 113 -11.08 -2.17 13.25
N ALA A 114 -10.90 -1.84 14.54
CA ALA A 114 -11.15 -0.50 15.05
C ALA A 114 -10.21 0.55 14.45
N TRP A 115 -8.97 0.17 14.10
CA TRP A 115 -8.04 1.03 13.36
C TRP A 115 -8.49 1.23 11.92
N LEU A 116 -8.80 0.13 11.22
CA LEU A 116 -9.22 0.12 9.82
C LEU A 116 -10.50 0.94 9.59
N LYS A 117 -11.45 0.88 10.54
CA LYS A 117 -12.70 1.67 10.51
C LYS A 117 -12.50 3.19 10.47
N LYS A 118 -11.32 3.70 10.84
CA LYS A 118 -10.97 5.12 10.75
C LYS A 118 -10.57 5.57 9.34
N SER A 119 -10.43 4.64 8.39
CA SER A 119 -10.00 4.97 7.04
C SER A 119 -10.98 5.91 6.32
N PRO A 120 -10.48 6.94 5.61
CA PRO A 120 -11.33 7.83 4.83
C PRO A 120 -12.10 7.05 3.75
N LYS A 121 -13.43 7.12 3.80
CA LYS A 121 -14.29 6.41 2.83
C LYS A 121 -14.18 6.93 1.40
N VAL A 122 -13.81 8.21 1.24
CA VAL A 122 -13.72 8.88 -0.06
C VAL A 122 -12.73 8.21 -1.02
N LEU A 123 -11.66 7.60 -0.51
CA LEU A 123 -10.67 6.92 -1.34
C LEU A 123 -11.19 5.59 -1.92
N ASN A 124 -12.25 5.06 -1.32
CA ASN A 124 -12.93 3.83 -1.74
C ASN A 124 -14.24 4.13 -2.50
N ASP A 125 -14.55 5.40 -2.76
CA ASP A 125 -15.74 5.80 -3.52
C ASP A 125 -15.57 5.38 -4.99
N PRO A 126 -16.48 4.57 -5.55
CA PRO A 126 -16.39 4.12 -6.94
C PRO A 126 -16.28 5.26 -7.95
N ASP A 127 -16.97 6.39 -7.73
CA ASP A 127 -16.95 7.53 -8.64
C ASP A 127 -15.62 8.28 -8.56
N PHE A 128 -15.06 8.40 -7.35
CA PHE A 128 -13.72 8.97 -7.15
C PHE A 128 -12.65 8.11 -7.84
N ILE A 129 -12.71 6.79 -7.65
CA ILE A 129 -11.79 5.83 -8.28
C ILE A 129 -11.88 5.92 -9.80
N ALA A 130 -13.10 5.91 -10.35
CA ALA A 130 -13.32 6.01 -11.79
C ALA A 130 -12.79 7.34 -12.37
N MET A 131 -13.00 8.45 -11.66
CA MET A 131 -12.48 9.76 -12.07
C MET A 131 -10.94 9.80 -12.07
N ARG A 132 -10.32 9.31 -10.99
CA ARG A 132 -8.86 9.20 -10.87
C ARG A 132 -8.29 8.35 -12.01
N ASP A 133 -8.86 7.18 -12.24
CA ASP A 133 -8.37 6.24 -13.26
C ASP A 133 -8.56 6.81 -14.67
N ARG A 134 -9.65 7.54 -14.94
CA ARG A 134 -9.84 8.27 -16.21
C ARG A 134 -8.71 9.27 -16.45
N ILE A 135 -8.33 10.06 -15.45
CA ILE A 135 -7.25 11.06 -15.55
C ILE A 135 -5.90 10.37 -15.83
N ILE A 136 -5.58 9.33 -15.07
CA ILE A 136 -4.33 8.57 -15.23
C ILE A 136 -4.26 7.91 -16.61
N ASN A 137 -5.34 7.26 -17.04
CA ASN A 137 -5.40 6.58 -18.32
C ASN A 137 -5.26 7.56 -19.50
N LYS A 138 -5.81 8.77 -19.37
CA LYS A 138 -5.61 9.83 -20.36
C LYS A 138 -4.14 10.23 -20.49
N ALA A 139 -3.45 10.46 -19.38
CA ALA A 139 -2.02 10.80 -19.38
C ALA A 139 -1.16 9.68 -19.99
N ILE A 140 -1.49 8.42 -19.70
CA ILE A 140 -0.82 7.26 -20.29
C ILE A 140 -1.06 7.18 -21.81
N ALA A 141 -2.30 7.39 -22.26
CA ALA A 141 -2.64 7.37 -23.67
C ALA A 141 -1.89 8.48 -24.45
N ASP A 142 -1.80 9.67 -23.89
CA ASP A 142 -1.03 10.78 -24.49
C ASP A 142 0.46 10.45 -24.59
N PHE A 143 1.02 9.79 -23.56
CA PHE A 143 2.39 9.31 -23.60
C PHE A 143 2.60 8.23 -24.67
N ASP A 144 1.66 7.29 -24.82
CA ASP A 144 1.73 6.27 -25.88
C ASP A 144 1.69 6.89 -27.28
N VAL A 145 0.91 7.96 -27.50
CA VAL A 145 0.94 8.75 -28.75
C VAL A 145 2.32 9.35 -29.00
N ALA A 146 2.95 9.93 -27.99
CA ALA A 146 4.31 10.48 -28.12
C ALA A 146 5.34 9.38 -28.44
N VAL A 147 5.23 8.22 -27.79
CA VAL A 147 6.09 7.05 -28.05
C VAL A 147 5.96 6.57 -29.50
N SER A 148 4.74 6.49 -30.03
CA SER A 148 4.50 6.10 -31.42
C SER A 148 5.15 7.08 -32.41
N LYS A 149 4.99 8.39 -32.19
CA LYS A 149 5.63 9.44 -33.00
C LYS A 149 7.16 9.33 -32.99
N MET A 150 7.76 9.06 -31.82
CA MET A 150 9.22 8.86 -31.72
C MET A 150 9.70 7.61 -32.45
N ARG A 151 8.91 6.53 -32.44
CA ARG A 151 9.21 5.31 -33.19
C ARG A 151 9.13 5.53 -34.70
N GLU A 152 8.11 6.23 -35.18
CA GLU A 152 7.98 6.63 -36.58
C GLU A 152 9.16 7.51 -37.03
N LEU A 153 9.55 8.50 -36.20
CA LEU A 153 10.70 9.34 -36.48
C LEU A 153 11.99 8.53 -36.61
N ARG A 154 12.23 7.60 -35.67
CA ARG A 154 13.39 6.70 -35.73
C ARG A 154 13.40 5.89 -37.02
N ASN A 155 12.26 5.36 -37.46
CA ASN A 155 12.16 4.57 -38.69
C ASN A 155 12.47 5.39 -39.96
N LYS A 156 12.37 6.72 -39.93
CA LYS A 156 12.81 7.59 -41.03
C LYS A 156 14.32 7.84 -41.03
N CYS A 157 14.99 7.54 -39.92
CA CYS A 157 16.44 7.72 -39.74
C CYS A 157 17.23 6.41 -39.88
N THR A 158 16.55 5.29 -40.15
CA THR A 158 17.11 3.94 -40.32
C THR A 158 16.69 3.40 -41.67
#